data_AF-A0A9W4CG48-F1
#
_entry.id   AF-A0A9W4CG48-F1
#
_cell.length_a   1.000
_cell.length_b   1.000
_cell.length_c   1.000
_cell.angle_alpha   90.00
_cell.angle_beta   90.00
_cell.angle_gamma   90.00
#
_symmetry.space_group_name_H-M   'P 1'
#
loop_
_entity.id
_entity.type
_entity.pdbx_description
1 polymer ?
#
loop_
_entity_poly.entity_id
_entity_poly.type
_entity_poly.pdbx_seq_one_letter_code
_entity_poly.pdbx_strand_id
1 'polypeptide(L)' 'MKEQTFKLNESQIKFLERCKEYGFKTPNELVITAIQRLQSELESENLQESAELYAEIYAEDEELQELTESGLKEWPQE' A
#
# COMPACT_ATOMS: atom_id res chain seq x y z
N MET A 1 -11.83 -19.58 -3.86
CA MET A 1 -11.47 -19.10 -2.52
C MET A 1 -10.77 -20.22 -1.78
N LYS A 2 -9.74 -19.91 -0.99
CA LYS A 2 -9.03 -20.86 -0.13
C LYS A 2 -9.26 -20.46 1.32
N GLU A 3 -9.39 -21.44 2.22
CA GLU A 3 -9.56 -21.21 3.64
C GLU A 3 -8.24 -21.40 4.38
N GLN A 4 -8.00 -20.59 5.40
CA GLN A 4 -6.84 -20.72 6.27
C GLN A 4 -7.22 -20.41 7.71
N THR A 5 -6.74 -21.24 8.64
CA THR A 5 -7.02 -21.12 10.07
C THR A 5 -5.82 -20.53 10.80
N PHE A 6 -6.08 -19.54 11.66
CA PHE A 6 -5.06 -18.87 12.46
C PHE A 6 -5.35 -19.07 13.95
N LYS A 7 -4.29 -19.12 14.77
CA LYS A 7 -4.42 -19.08 16.21
C LYS A 7 -4.40 -17.62 16.65
N LEU A 8 -5.43 -17.22 17.38
CA LEU A 8 -5.58 -15.88 17.93
C LEU A 8 -5.53 -15.94 19.45
N ASN A 9 -5.04 -14.88 20.06
CA ASN A 9 -5.10 -14.72 21.50
C ASN A 9 -6.51 -14.24 21.94
N GLU A 10 -6.78 -14.27 23.25
CA GLU A 10 -8.10 -13.90 23.77
C GLU A 10 -8.51 -12.46 23.44
N SER A 11 -7.56 -11.51 23.40
CA SER A 11 -7.88 -10.12 23.08
C SER A 11 -8.29 -9.95 21.62
N GLN A 12 -7.63 -10.65 20.70
CA GLN A 12 -7.99 -10.70 19.29
C GLN A 12 -9.36 -11.36 19.08
N ILE A 13 -9.65 -12.46 19.79
CA ILE A 13 -10.98 -13.10 19.74
C ILE A 13 -12.07 -12.12 20.23
N LYS A 14 -11.86 -11.46 21.38
CA LYS A 14 -12.82 -10.46 21.91
C LYS A 14 -13.03 -9.30 20.94
N PHE A 15 -12.00 -8.88 20.22
CA PHE A 15 -12.12 -7.86 19.18
C PHE A 15 -13.00 -8.34 18.01
N LEU A 16 -12.79 -9.58 17.55
CA LEU A 16 -13.61 -10.19 16.49
C LEU A 16 -15.08 -10.37 16.90
N GLU A 17 -15.35 -10.74 18.15
CA GLU A 17 -16.71 -10.88 18.68
C GLU A 17 -17.49 -9.56 18.65
N ARG A 18 -16.79 -8.43 18.79
CA ARG A 18 -17.35 -7.08 18.70
C ARG A 18 -17.45 -6.54 17.26
N CYS A 19 -17.23 -7.37 16.23
CA CYS A 19 -17.29 -6.94 14.82
C CYS A 19 -18.57 -6.15 14.46
N LYS A 20 -19.72 -6.51 15.05
CA LYS A 20 -21.00 -5.82 14.85
C LYS A 20 -21.00 -4.37 15.36
N GLU A 21 -20.25 -4.09 16.43
CA GLU A 21 -20.13 -2.73 16.98
C GLU A 21 -19.43 -1.78 15.99
N TYR A 22 -18.59 -2.33 15.12
CA TYR A 22 -17.89 -1.58 14.08
C TYR A 22 -18.60 -1.59 12.73
N GLY A 23 -19.81 -2.15 12.65
CA GLY A 23 -20.63 -2.18 11.43
C GLY A 23 -20.40 -3.38 10.50
N PHE A 24 -19.58 -4.35 10.91
CA PHE A 24 -19.39 -5.60 10.14
C PHE A 24 -20.45 -6.63 10.47
N LYS A 25 -20.91 -7.38 9.47
CA LYS A 25 -21.92 -8.43 9.65
C LYS A 25 -21.32 -9.68 10.28
N THR A 26 -20.06 -9.97 9.96
CA THR A 26 -19.35 -11.17 10.42
C THR A 26 -17.90 -10.88 10.81
N PRO A 27 -17.30 -11.68 11.70
CA PRO A 27 -15.87 -11.60 12.00
C PRO A 27 -14.99 -11.78 10.75
N ASN A 28 -15.42 -12.64 9.82
CA ASN A 28 -14.69 -12.90 8.58
C ASN A 28 -14.60 -11.65 7.69
N GLU A 29 -15.69 -10.91 7.57
CA GLU A 29 -15.73 -9.63 6.83
C GLU A 29 -14.76 -8.61 7.43
N LEU A 30 -14.68 -8.54 8.77
CA LEU A 30 -13.74 -7.69 9.47
C LEU A 30 -12.28 -8.10 9.20
N VAL A 31 -11.96 -9.40 9.27
CA VAL A 31 -10.61 -9.92 9.00
C VAL A 31 -10.20 -9.65 7.57
N ILE A 32 -11.07 -9.93 6.59
CA ILE A 32 -10.80 -9.66 5.17
C ILE A 32 -10.50 -8.17 4.96
N THR A 33 -11.32 -7.30 5.55
CA THR A 33 -11.14 -5.84 5.44
C THR A 33 -9.82 -5.39 6.06
N ALA A 34 -9.45 -5.95 7.23
CA ALA A 34 -8.18 -5.64 7.88
C ALA A 34 -6.97 -6.07 7.05
N ILE A 35 -7.02 -7.27 6.45
CA ILE A 35 -5.96 -7.77 5.57
C ILE A 35 -5.83 -6.88 4.33
N GLN A 36 -6.94 -6.48 3.72
CA GLN A 36 -6.92 -5.60 2.53
C GLN A 36 -6.31 -4.23 2.85
N ARG A 37 -6.66 -3.63 3.99
CA ARG A 37 -6.07 -2.36 4.43
C ARG A 37 -4.57 -2.47 4.62
N LEU A 38 -4.13 -3.50 5.35
CA LEU A 38 -2.71 -3.74 5.58
C LEU A 38 -1.96 -4.01 4.27
N GLN A 39 -2.57 -4.74 3.34
CA GLN A 39 -1.97 -4.96 2.01
C GLN A 39 -1.77 -3.64 1.27
N SER A 40 -2.79 -2.77 1.22
CA SER A 40 -2.67 -1.47 0.56
C SER A 40 -1.64 -0.55 1.22
N GLU A 41 -1.54 -0.58 2.56
CA GLU A 41 -0.52 0.17 3.30
C GLU A 41 0.89 -0.30 2.93
N LEU A 42 1.14 -1.62 2.98
CA LEU A 42 2.44 -2.21 2.62
C LEU A 42 2.81 -1.98 1.14
N GLU A 43 1.84 -2.07 0.23
CA GLU A 43 2.06 -1.75 -1.18
C GLU A 43 2.39 -0.27 -1.39
N SER A 44 1.73 0.63 -0.67
CA SER A 44 2.03 2.07 -0.71
C SER A 44 3.42 2.39 -0.16
N GLU A 45 3.82 1.77 0.95
CA GLU A 45 5.15 1.93 1.53
C GLU A 45 6.23 1.45 0.55
N ASN A 46 6.02 0.31 -0.11
CA ASN A 46 6.95 -0.22 -1.11
C ASN A 46 7.03 0.67 -2.37
N LEU A 47 5.91 1.27 -2.80
CA LEU A 47 5.91 2.24 -3.89
C LEU A 47 6.69 3.50 -3.52
N GLN A 48 6.57 3.98 -2.28
CA GLN A 48 7.35 5.11 -1.81
C GLN A 48 8.84 4.79 -1.74
N GLU A 49 9.21 3.65 -1.17
CA GLU A 49 10.61 3.20 -1.07
C GLU A 49 11.25 3.05 -2.46
N SER A 50 10.51 2.50 -3.43
CA SER A 50 11.00 2.40 -4.81
C SER A 50 11.11 3.77 -5.49
N ALA A 51 10.15 4.68 -5.29
CA ALA A 51 10.22 6.04 -5.82
C ALA A 51 11.39 6.86 -5.24
N GLU A 52 11.68 6.71 -3.94
CA GLU A 52 12.83 7.31 -3.27
C GLU A 52 14.14 6.80 -3.88
N LEU A 53 14.27 5.48 -4.09
CA LEU A 53 15.45 4.90 -4.74
C LEU A 53 15.62 5.40 -6.19
N TYR A 54 14.54 5.54 -6.95
CA TYR A 54 14.60 6.14 -8.29
C TYR A 54 15.02 7.61 -8.25
N ALA A 55 14.56 8.38 -7.27
CA ALA A 55 14.95 9.77 -7.10
C ALA A 55 16.44 9.91 -6.75
N GLU A 56 16.99 9.01 -5.93
CA GLU A 56 18.43 8.95 -5.64
C GLU A 56 19.25 8.67 -6.90
N ILE A 57 18.87 7.65 -7.69
CA ILE A 57 19.55 7.33 -8.95
C ILE A 57 19.46 8.48 -9.95
N TYR A 58 18.27 9.08 -10.09
CA TYR A 58 18.08 10.21 -10.99
C TYR A 58 18.90 11.43 -10.56
N ALA A 59 19.02 11.70 -9.27
CA ALA A 59 19.80 12.82 -8.74
C ALA A 59 21.31 12.70 -9.04
N GLU A 60 21.83 11.49 -9.16
CA GLU A 60 23.24 11.23 -9.49
C GLU A 60 23.52 11.21 -11.01
N ASP A 61 22.49 11.20 -11.86
CA ASP A 61 22.61 11.10 -13.32
C ASP A 61 22.25 12.43 -14.01
N GLU A 62 23.25 13.31 -14.17
CA GLU A 62 23.10 14.62 -14.83
C GLU A 62 22.70 14.50 -16.32
N GLU A 63 23.17 13.47 -17.04
CA GLU A 63 22.82 13.28 -18.45
C GLU A 63 21.33 12.95 -18.61
N LEU A 64 20.82 12.07 -17.74
CA LEU A 64 19.40 11.73 -17.70
C LEU A 64 18.53 12.93 -17.28
N GLN A 65 19.01 13.77 -16.37
CA GLN A 65 18.34 15.02 -15.99
C GLN A 65 18.24 15.99 -17.17
N GLU A 66 19.34 16.26 -17.85
CA GLU A 66 19.37 17.17 -19.01
C GLU A 66 18.48 16.67 -20.16
N LEU A 67 18.45 15.35 -20.39
CA LEU A 67 17.58 14.73 -21.40
C LEU A 67 16.10 14.89 -21.02
N THR A 68 15.76 14.68 -19.75
CA THR A 68 14.39 14.82 -19.23
C THR A 68 13.90 16.27 -19.31
N GLU A 69 14.75 17.23 -18.94
CA GLU A 69 14.46 18.67 -19.07
C GLU A 69 14.29 19.11 -20.52
N SER A 70 15.06 18.53 -21.44
CA SER A 70 14.98 18.83 -22.86
C SER A 70 13.66 18.31 -23.47
N GLY A 71 13.24 17.09 -23.10
CA GLY A 71 11.96 16.53 -23.54
C GLY A 71 10.74 17.28 -22.99
N LEU A 72 10.82 17.83 -21.78
CA LEU A 72 9.76 18.68 -21.20
C LEU A 72 9.52 19.96 -21.99
N LYS A 73 10.57 20.54 -22.61
CA LYS A 73 10.45 21.75 -23.45
C LYS A 73 9.73 21.49 -24.76
N GLU A 74 9.76 20.26 -25.25
CA GLU A 74 9.08 19.83 -26.48
C GLU A 74 7.66 19.29 -26.22
N TRP A 75 7.26 19.16 -24.95
CA TRP A 75 5.93 18.70 -24.60
C TRP A 75 4.89 19.79 -24.94
N PRO A 76 3.80 19.45 -25.65
CA PRO A 76 2.75 20.42 -25.95
C PRO A 76 2.14 20.95 -24.65
N GLN A 77 2.22 22.26 -24.46
CA GLN A 77 1.52 22.95 -23.37
C GLN A 77 0.04 23.06 -23.77
N GLU A 78 -0.85 22.53 -22.92
CA GLU A 78 -2.32 22.60 -23.11
C GLU A 78 -2.86 24.04 -23.06
#